data_AF-A0A6A7KYN8-F1
#
_entry.id   AF-A0A6A7KYN8-F1
#
_cell.length_a   1.000
_cell.length_b   1.000
_cell.length_c   1.000
_cell.angle_alpha   90.00
_cell.angle_beta   90.00
_cell.angle_gamma   90.00
#
_symmetry.space_group_name_H-M   'P 1'
#
loop_
_entity.id
_entity.type
_entity.pdbx_description
1 polymer ?
#
loop_
_entity_poly.entity_id
_entity_poly.type
_entity_poly.pdbx_seq_one_letter_code
_entity_poly.pdbx_strand_id
1 'polypeptide(L)'
;MRHLSHAELVDLVEGVLPTKRVAHVDACARCRAEGEALARVTTEMRSVEMPEPSPLFWQHLGAQIRDALDREPQPDTVDPLHARPRPGWRMLPAALALAAVVAAGLWWLAASRSSGLAETSAPHVVDSESPHPPALIKPASRDAGWELMLAIAEQHDPLDDEDLGIAIAPGTAERAVLDLAPDEQRELMGLLREAIENRAEPATGPT
;
A
#
# COMPACT_ATOMS: atom_id res chain seq x y z
N MET A 1 -24.91 -7.94 12.65
CA MET A 1 -24.27 -6.88 11.84
C MET A 1 -22.89 -6.59 12.45
N ARG A 2 -21.90 -6.12 11.67
CA ARG A 2 -20.54 -5.84 12.17
C ARG A 2 -20.31 -4.34 12.37
N HIS A 3 -19.93 -3.95 13.59
CA HIS A 3 -19.47 -2.61 13.94
C HIS A 3 -18.22 -2.19 13.15
N LEU A 4 -17.77 -0.95 13.31
CA LEU A 4 -16.47 -0.49 12.82
C LEU A 4 -15.33 -1.12 13.64
N SER A 5 -14.21 -1.38 12.99
CA SER A 5 -12.92 -1.64 13.64
C SER A 5 -12.23 -0.33 14.04
N HIS A 6 -11.16 -0.41 14.82
CA HIS A 6 -10.39 0.79 15.24
C HIS A 6 -9.82 1.56 14.04
N ALA A 7 -9.36 0.87 12.98
CA ALA A 7 -8.92 1.52 11.74
C ALA A 7 -10.08 2.27 11.06
N GLU A 8 -11.24 1.62 10.90
CA GLU A 8 -12.42 2.26 10.31
C GLU A 8 -12.97 3.44 11.15
N LEU A 9 -12.66 3.51 12.45
CA LEU A 9 -12.95 4.69 13.29
C LEU A 9 -11.95 5.83 13.05
N VAL A 10 -10.68 5.53 12.74
CA VAL A 10 -9.71 6.55 12.28
C VAL A 10 -10.12 7.06 10.89
N ASP A 11 -10.42 6.16 9.95
CA ASP A 11 -10.91 6.50 8.60
C ASP A 11 -12.12 7.44 8.63
N LEU A 12 -13.02 7.27 9.62
CA LEU A 12 -14.19 8.10 9.85
C LEU A 12 -13.83 9.54 10.27
N VAL A 13 -12.82 9.69 11.12
CA VAL A 13 -12.36 10.98 11.66
C VAL A 13 -11.44 11.71 10.69
N GLU A 14 -10.73 10.97 9.84
CA GLU A 14 -9.94 11.51 8.73
C GLU A 14 -10.77 11.80 7.47
N GLY A 15 -12.03 11.33 7.42
CA GLY A 15 -12.97 11.60 6.33
C GLY A 15 -12.79 10.72 5.09
N VAL A 16 -12.04 9.62 5.21
CA VAL A 16 -11.72 8.68 4.11
C VAL A 16 -12.58 7.40 4.13
N LEU A 17 -13.41 7.21 5.16
CA LEU A 17 -14.27 6.02 5.31
C LEU A 17 -15.24 5.84 4.11
N PRO A 18 -15.34 4.64 3.51
CA PRO A 18 -16.26 4.37 2.40
C PRO A 18 -17.73 4.64 2.75
N THR A 19 -18.49 5.21 1.80
CA THR A 19 -19.89 5.65 1.99
C THR A 19 -20.83 4.58 2.56
N LYS A 20 -20.64 3.31 2.18
CA LYS A 20 -21.41 2.16 2.73
C LYS A 20 -21.19 1.95 4.24
N ARG A 21 -20.05 2.37 4.79
CA ARG A 21 -19.72 2.31 6.22
C ARG A 21 -20.12 3.61 6.94
N VAL A 22 -20.06 4.77 6.28
CA VAL A 22 -20.68 6.01 6.79
C VAL A 22 -22.19 5.79 7.06
N ALA A 23 -22.93 5.23 6.09
CA ALA A 23 -24.34 4.89 6.28
C ALA A 23 -24.60 3.87 7.41
N HIS A 24 -23.61 3.07 7.82
CA HIS A 24 -23.70 2.23 9.01
C HIS A 24 -23.50 3.03 10.30
N VAL A 25 -22.63 4.05 10.32
CA VAL A 25 -22.48 4.99 11.45
C VAL A 25 -23.75 5.80 11.65
N ASP A 26 -24.39 6.24 10.56
CA ASP A 26 -25.69 6.92 10.61
C ASP A 26 -26.78 6.04 11.24
N ALA A 27 -26.77 4.74 10.95
CA ALA A 27 -27.72 3.77 11.53
C ALA A 27 -27.31 3.25 12.93
N CYS A 28 -26.02 3.26 13.29
CA CYS A 28 -25.50 2.58 14.49
C CYS A 28 -25.04 3.58 15.56
N ALA A 29 -25.92 3.82 16.55
CA ALA A 29 -25.65 4.72 17.67
C ALA A 29 -24.35 4.42 18.42
N ARG A 30 -23.93 3.14 18.51
CA ARG A 30 -22.64 2.75 19.10
C ARG A 30 -21.45 3.32 18.32
N CYS A 31 -21.36 2.99 17.02
CA CYS A 31 -20.23 3.43 16.20
C CYS A 31 -20.20 4.95 16.00
N ARG A 32 -21.37 5.61 16.06
CA ARG A 32 -21.44 7.08 16.11
C ARG A 32 -20.84 7.63 17.40
N ALA A 33 -21.21 7.11 18.57
CA ALA A 33 -20.65 7.54 19.85
C ALA A 33 -19.14 7.26 19.98
N GLU A 34 -18.67 6.13 19.43
CA GLU A 34 -17.24 5.79 19.34
C GLU A 34 -16.47 6.76 18.41
N GLY A 35 -17.03 7.06 17.23
CA GLY A 35 -16.46 8.03 16.29
C GLY A 35 -16.45 9.47 16.81
N GLU A 36 -17.55 9.92 17.43
CA GLU A 36 -17.64 11.23 18.09
C GLU A 36 -16.63 11.37 19.25
N ALA A 37 -16.36 10.28 19.99
CA ALA A 37 -15.35 10.28 21.05
C ALA A 37 -13.93 10.45 20.48
N LEU A 38 -13.59 9.73 19.42
CA LEU A 38 -12.29 9.87 18.76
C LEU A 38 -12.13 11.26 18.11
N ALA A 39 -13.18 11.77 17.44
CA ALA A 39 -13.20 13.10 16.85
C ALA A 39 -12.90 14.21 17.89
N ARG A 40 -13.47 14.11 19.10
CA ARG A 40 -13.16 15.04 20.20
C ARG A 40 -11.68 14.98 20.58
N VAL A 41 -11.11 13.79 20.81
CA VAL A 41 -9.69 13.62 21.17
C VAL A 41 -8.77 14.17 20.07
N THR A 42 -9.04 13.88 18.80
CA THR A 42 -8.24 14.45 17.69
C THR A 42 -8.36 15.97 17.56
N THR A 43 -9.51 16.55 17.92
CA THR A 43 -9.70 18.01 17.92
C THR A 43 -8.94 18.66 19.07
N GLU A 44 -8.96 18.05 20.25
CA GLU A 44 -8.17 18.46 21.42
C GLU A 44 -6.67 18.39 21.13
N MET A 45 -6.17 17.29 20.54
CA MET A 45 -4.77 17.16 20.11
C MET A 45 -4.37 18.21 19.07
N ARG A 46 -5.25 18.56 18.13
CA ARG A 46 -5.03 19.64 17.14
C ARG A 46 -5.04 21.05 17.74
N SER A 47 -5.54 21.22 18.98
CA SER A 47 -5.52 22.51 19.69
C SER A 47 -4.27 22.73 20.55
N VAL A 48 -3.41 21.71 20.68
CA VAL A 48 -2.11 21.83 21.37
C VAL A 48 -1.16 22.64 20.50
N GLU A 49 -0.71 23.78 21.00
CA GLU A 49 0.33 24.60 20.36
C GLU A 49 1.66 23.85 20.35
N MET A 50 1.96 23.17 19.23
CA MET A 50 3.23 22.49 19.02
C MET A 50 4.29 23.53 18.64
N PRO A 51 5.39 23.69 19.40
CA PRO A 51 6.42 24.66 19.09
C PRO A 51 7.10 24.32 17.76
N GLU A 52 7.42 25.34 16.95
CA GLU A 52 8.12 25.13 15.69
C GLU A 52 9.48 24.44 15.93
N PRO A 53 9.81 23.37 15.19
CA PRO A 53 11.09 22.71 15.31
C PRO A 53 12.21 23.67 14.88
N SER A 54 13.26 23.77 15.70
CA SER A 54 14.33 24.73 15.46
C SER A 54 14.98 24.56 14.07
N PRO A 55 15.49 25.62 13.42
CA PRO A 55 16.13 25.50 12.11
C PRO A 55 17.31 24.51 12.05
N LEU A 56 17.94 24.23 13.20
CA LEU A 56 19.01 23.24 13.32
C LEU A 56 18.50 21.79 13.41
N PHE A 57 17.26 21.56 13.86
CA PHE A 57 16.65 20.23 13.88
C PHE A 57 16.60 19.63 12.47
N TRP A 58 16.15 20.40 11.48
CA TRP A 58 16.08 19.93 10.09
C TRP A 58 17.46 19.63 9.48
N GLN A 59 18.47 20.42 9.82
CA GLN A 59 19.85 20.17 9.40
C GLN A 59 20.40 18.87 10.01
N HIS A 60 20.13 18.64 11.30
CA HIS A 60 20.59 17.45 12.01
C HIS A 60 19.83 16.19 11.60
N LEU A 61 18.50 16.25 11.45
CA LEU A 61 17.67 15.15 10.93
C LEU A 61 18.08 14.78 9.51
N GLY A 62 18.24 15.78 8.63
CA GLY A 62 18.72 15.54 7.27
C GLY A 62 20.13 14.98 7.22
N ALA A 63 20.99 15.31 8.20
CA ALA A 63 22.28 14.66 8.36
C ALA A 63 22.13 13.19 8.79
N GLN A 64 21.36 12.90 9.86
CA GLN A 64 21.11 11.53 10.34
C GLN A 64 20.50 10.61 9.27
N ILE A 65 19.60 11.12 8.42
CA ILE A 65 19.00 10.33 7.34
C ILE A 65 20.05 9.96 6.28
N ARG A 66 20.96 10.87 5.91
CA ARG A 66 22.09 10.53 5.03
C ARG A 66 23.07 9.59 5.73
N ASP A 67 23.44 9.88 6.98
CA ASP A 67 24.32 9.07 7.82
C ASP A 67 23.79 7.62 7.97
N ALA A 68 22.47 7.42 7.93
CA ALA A 68 21.82 6.11 7.87
C ALA A 68 21.86 5.47 6.47
N LEU A 69 21.48 6.18 5.41
CA LEU A 69 21.49 5.68 4.02
C LEU A 69 22.91 5.34 3.53
N ASP A 70 23.92 6.12 3.91
CA ASP A 70 25.33 5.89 3.61
C ASP A 70 25.92 4.67 4.37
N ARG A 71 25.20 4.15 5.38
CA ARG A 71 25.49 2.88 6.07
C ARG A 71 24.64 1.70 5.58
N GLU A 72 23.57 1.94 4.83
CA GLU A 72 22.74 0.87 4.31
C GLU A 72 23.60 0.02 3.35
N PRO A 73 23.67 -1.32 3.52
CA PRO A 73 24.50 -2.14 2.65
C PRO A 73 24.02 -2.00 1.21
N GLN A 74 24.81 -1.30 0.38
CA GLN A 74 24.55 -1.28 -1.06
C GLN A 74 24.55 -2.73 -1.54
N PRO A 75 23.50 -3.18 -2.27
CA PRO A 75 23.45 -4.55 -2.73
C PRO A 75 24.67 -4.81 -3.60
N ASP A 76 25.49 -5.79 -3.19
CA ASP A 76 26.80 -6.08 -3.81
C ASP A 76 26.67 -6.00 -5.33
N THR A 77 27.35 -5.01 -5.93
CA THR A 77 27.25 -4.75 -7.37
C THR A 77 27.86 -5.93 -8.09
N VAL A 78 27.00 -6.90 -8.45
CA VAL A 78 27.38 -8.23 -8.93
C VAL A 78 28.45 -8.12 -10.01
N ASP A 79 29.68 -8.50 -9.65
CA ASP A 79 30.85 -8.26 -10.48
C ASP A 79 30.57 -8.79 -11.91
N PRO A 80 30.56 -7.93 -12.94
CA PRO A 80 30.24 -8.35 -14.31
C PRO A 80 31.25 -9.38 -14.85
N LEU A 81 32.43 -9.52 -14.23
CA LEU A 81 33.42 -10.56 -14.51
C LEU A 81 33.08 -11.92 -13.86
N HIS A 82 32.11 -11.97 -12.93
CA HIS A 82 31.59 -13.18 -12.28
C HIS A 82 30.11 -13.44 -12.59
N ALA A 83 29.46 -12.59 -13.39
CA ALA A 83 28.14 -12.80 -13.98
C ALA A 83 28.11 -14.01 -14.95
N ARG A 84 28.16 -15.22 -14.39
CA ARG A 84 28.17 -16.50 -15.12
C ARG A 84 26.95 -16.57 -16.05
N PRO A 85 27.12 -16.73 -17.38
CA PRO A 85 26.02 -16.62 -18.32
C PRO A 85 24.97 -17.70 -18.09
N ARG A 86 23.84 -17.33 -17.48
CA ARG A 86 22.67 -18.20 -17.29
C ARG A 86 22.10 -18.57 -18.68
N PRO A 87 21.96 -19.85 -19.05
CA PRO A 87 21.56 -20.27 -20.39
C PRO A 87 20.04 -20.11 -20.69
N GLY A 88 19.42 -19.03 -20.21
CA GLY A 88 17.97 -18.80 -20.30
C GLY A 88 17.44 -18.47 -21.70
N TRP A 89 18.30 -17.98 -22.61
CA TRP A 89 17.92 -17.57 -23.97
C TRP A 89 17.44 -18.71 -24.91
N ARG A 90 17.24 -19.93 -24.40
CA ARG A 90 16.55 -21.01 -25.13
C ARG A 90 15.03 -21.09 -24.86
N MET A 91 14.48 -20.31 -23.91
CA MET A 91 13.05 -20.31 -23.58
C MET A 91 12.20 -19.24 -24.31
N LEU A 92 12.82 -18.41 -25.17
CA LEU A 92 12.12 -17.37 -25.94
C LEU A 92 10.88 -17.82 -26.75
N PRO A 93 10.78 -19.04 -27.34
CA PRO A 93 9.54 -19.45 -28.01
C PRO A 93 8.38 -19.81 -27.05
N ALA A 94 8.63 -20.01 -25.76
CA ALA A 94 7.59 -20.39 -24.79
C ALA A 94 6.74 -19.21 -24.31
N ALA A 95 7.36 -18.03 -24.11
CA ALA A 95 6.68 -16.84 -23.59
C ALA A 95 5.56 -16.34 -24.51
N LEU A 96 5.77 -16.38 -25.83
CA LEU A 96 4.76 -15.98 -26.83
C LEU A 96 3.51 -16.89 -26.81
N ALA A 97 3.68 -18.19 -26.54
CA ALA A 97 2.55 -19.12 -26.42
C ALA A 97 1.69 -18.81 -25.17
N LEU A 98 2.33 -18.50 -24.04
CA LEU A 98 1.62 -18.15 -22.81
C LEU A 98 0.85 -16.83 -22.95
N ALA A 99 1.47 -15.81 -23.56
CA ALA A 99 0.81 -14.53 -23.83
C ALA A 99 -0.46 -14.67 -24.70
N ALA A 100 -0.41 -15.54 -25.72
CA ALA A 100 -1.58 -15.84 -26.56
C ALA A 100 -2.72 -16.52 -25.78
N VAL A 101 -2.40 -17.45 -24.87
CA VAL A 101 -3.39 -18.11 -24.00
C VAL A 101 -4.01 -17.12 -23.01
N VAL A 102 -3.22 -16.24 -22.39
CA VAL A 102 -3.73 -15.19 -21.48
C VAL A 102 -4.64 -14.21 -22.23
N ALA A 103 -4.25 -13.76 -23.42
CA ALA A 103 -5.08 -12.88 -24.25
C ALA A 103 -6.43 -13.53 -24.64
N ALA A 104 -6.41 -14.82 -25.04
CA ALA A 104 -7.62 -15.57 -25.35
C ALA A 104 -8.53 -15.76 -24.12
N GLY A 105 -7.94 -16.04 -22.95
CA GLY A 105 -8.67 -16.17 -21.68
C GLY A 105 -9.34 -14.86 -21.24
N LEU A 106 -8.62 -13.73 -21.33
CA LEU A 106 -9.17 -12.40 -21.05
C LEU A 106 -10.30 -12.03 -22.02
N TRP A 107 -10.16 -12.36 -23.31
CA TRP A 107 -11.21 -12.08 -24.30
C TRP A 107 -12.48 -12.91 -24.06
N TRP A 108 -12.33 -14.19 -23.69
CA TRP A 108 -13.46 -15.04 -23.27
C TRP A 108 -14.14 -14.48 -22.01
N LEU A 109 -13.35 -14.05 -21.01
CA LEU A 109 -13.88 -13.51 -19.75
C LEU A 109 -14.55 -12.13 -19.92
N ALA A 110 -14.12 -11.34 -20.90
CA ALA A 110 -14.82 -10.11 -21.31
C ALA A 110 -16.13 -10.43 -22.04
N ALA A 111 -16.13 -11.40 -22.95
CA ALA A 111 -17.32 -11.80 -23.70
C ALA A 111 -18.42 -12.38 -22.79
N SER A 112 -18.06 -13.25 -21.83
CA SER A 112 -19.04 -13.89 -20.93
C SER A 112 -19.73 -12.91 -19.97
N ARG A 113 -19.05 -11.83 -19.57
CA ARG A 113 -19.63 -10.76 -18.72
C ARG A 113 -20.76 -9.95 -19.38
N SER A 114 -20.96 -10.09 -20.69
CA SER A 114 -22.09 -9.46 -21.41
C SER A 114 -23.44 -10.15 -21.18
N SER A 115 -23.44 -11.39 -20.66
CA SER A 115 -24.62 -12.28 -20.70
C SER A 115 -24.86 -12.96 -19.34
N GLY A 116 -25.26 -12.19 -18.31
CA GLY A 116 -25.46 -12.76 -16.98
C GLY A 116 -26.01 -11.83 -15.89
N LEU A 117 -27.23 -11.31 -16.04
CA LEU A 117 -28.04 -10.94 -14.87
C LEU A 117 -28.66 -12.21 -14.30
N ALA A 118 -27.96 -12.84 -13.34
CA ALA A 118 -28.44 -14.04 -12.64
C ALA A 118 -28.01 -14.04 -11.17
N GLU A 119 -28.93 -14.48 -10.32
CA GLU A 119 -28.83 -14.52 -8.85
C GLU A 119 -28.23 -15.85 -8.36
N THR A 120 -27.67 -15.88 -7.13
CA THR A 120 -27.68 -17.01 -6.15
C THR A 120 -26.34 -17.41 -5.51
N SER A 121 -26.39 -17.58 -4.18
CA SER A 121 -25.51 -18.33 -3.27
C SER A 121 -24.07 -17.89 -2.99
N ALA A 122 -23.70 -18.05 -1.71
CA ALA A 122 -22.36 -17.91 -1.15
C ALA A 122 -21.81 -19.27 -0.68
N PRO A 123 -20.48 -19.44 -0.57
CA PRO A 123 -19.87 -20.55 0.16
C PRO A 123 -19.75 -20.25 1.67
N HIS A 124 -19.74 -21.31 2.47
CA HIS A 124 -19.63 -21.28 3.94
C HIS A 124 -18.24 -21.76 4.34
N VAL A 125 -17.50 -20.99 5.17
CA VAL A 125 -16.14 -21.37 5.62
C VAL A 125 -15.98 -21.13 7.13
N VAL A 126 -15.98 -22.24 7.86
CA VAL A 126 -15.22 -22.55 9.10
C VAL A 126 -15.18 -21.53 10.24
N ASP A 127 -15.72 -21.93 11.40
CA ASP A 127 -15.40 -21.34 12.70
C ASP A 127 -13.94 -21.58 13.10
N SER A 128 -13.25 -20.54 13.55
CA SER A 128 -11.97 -20.64 14.26
C SER A 128 -12.16 -20.27 15.72
N GLU A 129 -12.17 -21.28 16.59
CA GLU A 129 -12.29 -21.10 18.03
C GLU A 129 -11.07 -20.38 18.62
N SER A 130 -11.30 -19.53 19.63
CA SER A 130 -10.25 -18.84 20.37
C SER A 130 -10.51 -18.95 21.87
N PRO A 131 -9.50 -19.39 22.64
CA PRO A 131 -9.22 -18.65 23.86
C PRO A 131 -7.73 -18.58 24.20
N HIS A 132 -7.20 -17.37 24.40
CA HIS A 132 -6.35 -17.04 25.57
C HIS A 132 -6.36 -15.52 25.84
N PRO A 133 -6.22 -15.07 27.10
CA PRO A 133 -6.36 -13.66 27.46
C PRO A 133 -5.08 -12.85 27.21
N PRO A 134 -5.18 -11.55 26.90
CA PRO A 134 -4.02 -10.67 26.84
C PRO A 134 -3.40 -10.47 28.23
N ALA A 135 -2.10 -10.75 28.36
CA ALA A 135 -1.33 -10.33 29.52
C ALA A 135 -1.21 -8.79 29.57
N LEU A 136 -1.00 -8.24 30.78
CA LEU A 136 -0.88 -6.80 31.02
C LEU A 136 0.29 -6.18 30.24
N ILE A 137 -0.02 -5.54 29.10
CA ILE A 137 0.92 -4.68 28.38
C ILE A 137 1.17 -3.44 29.25
N LYS A 138 2.34 -3.38 29.90
CA LYS A 138 2.88 -2.12 30.44
C LYS A 138 3.11 -1.16 29.27
N PRO A 139 2.94 0.16 29.44
CA PRO A 139 3.33 1.13 28.42
C PRO A 139 4.83 0.95 28.13
N ALA A 140 5.14 0.55 26.91
CA ALA A 140 6.51 0.50 26.41
C ALA A 140 7.11 1.92 26.45
N SER A 141 8.41 2.03 26.74
CA SER A 141 9.15 3.24 26.39
C SER A 141 9.08 3.45 24.87
N ARG A 142 9.25 4.70 24.43
CA ARG A 142 9.12 5.10 23.02
C ARG A 142 10.01 4.24 22.10
N ASP A 143 11.15 3.80 22.63
CA ASP A 143 12.19 3.06 21.93
C ASP A 143 11.87 1.56 21.84
N ALA A 144 11.25 0.97 22.88
CA ALA A 144 10.86 -0.44 22.88
C ALA A 144 9.69 -0.74 21.91
N GLY A 145 8.89 0.27 21.55
CA GLY A 145 7.95 0.16 20.43
C GLY A 145 8.64 0.10 19.07
N TRP A 146 9.78 0.78 18.91
CA TRP A 146 10.59 0.73 17.70
C TRP A 146 11.42 -0.56 17.59
N GLU A 147 11.98 -1.06 18.70
CA GLU A 147 12.60 -2.40 18.70
C GLU A 147 11.59 -3.49 18.35
N LEU A 148 10.34 -3.41 18.83
CA LEU A 148 9.31 -4.37 18.43
C LEU A 148 8.95 -4.27 16.94
N MET A 149 8.89 -3.07 16.37
CA MET A 149 8.67 -2.87 14.93
C MET A 149 9.84 -3.41 14.09
N LEU A 150 11.08 -3.18 14.53
CA LEU A 150 12.29 -3.71 13.88
C LEU A 150 12.35 -5.24 14.00
N ALA A 151 12.08 -5.81 15.17
CA ALA A 151 12.04 -7.26 15.36
C ALA A 151 10.92 -7.92 14.55
N ILE A 152 9.76 -7.27 14.36
CA ILE A 152 8.71 -7.74 13.46
C ILE A 152 9.15 -7.65 12.00
N ALA A 153 9.87 -6.61 11.59
CA ALA A 153 10.39 -6.47 10.23
C ALA A 153 11.55 -7.46 9.92
N GLU A 154 12.42 -7.73 10.91
CA GLU A 154 13.53 -8.68 10.82
C GLU A 154 13.07 -10.15 10.95
N GLN A 155 11.97 -10.39 11.68
CA GLN A 155 11.26 -11.68 11.69
C GLN A 155 10.33 -11.84 10.47
N HIS A 156 10.08 -10.76 9.72
CA HIS A 156 9.51 -10.87 8.39
C HIS A 156 10.62 -11.24 7.40
N ASP A 157 10.92 -12.54 7.35
CA ASP A 157 11.53 -13.13 6.16
C ASP A 157 10.75 -12.59 4.94
N PRO A 158 11.42 -12.00 3.93
CA PRO A 158 10.75 -11.64 2.70
C PRO A 158 10.28 -12.96 2.07
N LEU A 159 8.97 -13.18 2.09
CA LEU A 159 8.36 -14.42 1.65
C LEU A 159 8.82 -14.78 0.23
N ASP A 160 8.86 -16.08 -0.09
CA ASP A 160 9.04 -16.59 -1.45
C ASP A 160 7.81 -16.21 -2.32
N ASP A 161 7.68 -14.93 -2.65
CA ASP A 161 6.61 -14.31 -3.44
C ASP A 161 6.71 -14.68 -4.95
N GLU A 162 7.26 -15.86 -5.28
CA GLU A 162 7.24 -16.41 -6.63
C GLU A 162 5.81 -16.73 -7.11
N ASP A 163 4.86 -16.92 -6.20
CA ASP A 163 3.47 -17.34 -6.52
C ASP A 163 2.51 -16.17 -6.85
N LEU A 164 2.95 -14.91 -6.68
CA LEU A 164 2.27 -13.70 -7.17
C LEU A 164 3.30 -12.70 -7.71
N GLY A 165 3.87 -12.99 -8.88
CA GLY A 165 5.02 -12.29 -9.49
C GLY A 165 4.85 -10.82 -9.93
N ILE A 166 4.27 -9.96 -9.10
CA ILE A 166 4.32 -8.49 -9.18
C ILE A 166 4.56 -7.89 -7.78
N ALA A 167 5.59 -8.38 -7.08
CA ALA A 167 6.07 -7.78 -5.83
C ALA A 167 6.86 -6.48 -6.13
N ILE A 168 6.16 -5.33 -6.14
CA ILE A 168 6.76 -4.01 -6.34
C ILE A 168 7.45 -3.58 -5.03
N ALA A 169 8.72 -3.94 -4.88
CA ALA A 169 9.52 -3.55 -3.71
C ALA A 169 9.66 -2.00 -3.63
N PRO A 170 9.72 -1.40 -2.43
CA PRO A 170 9.91 0.04 -2.27
C PRO A 170 11.14 0.58 -3.03
N GLY A 171 11.00 1.76 -3.62
CA GLY A 171 12.04 2.38 -4.45
C GLY A 171 12.16 1.80 -5.86
N THR A 172 11.39 0.79 -6.27
CA THR A 172 11.51 0.20 -7.62
C THR A 172 10.94 1.10 -8.72
N ALA A 173 9.87 1.85 -8.45
CA ALA A 173 9.35 2.84 -9.38
C ALA A 173 10.35 3.99 -9.58
N GLU A 174 10.97 4.44 -8.49
CA GLU A 174 11.98 5.50 -8.46
C GLU A 174 13.25 5.08 -9.21
N ARG A 175 13.75 3.86 -8.99
CA ARG A 175 14.87 3.29 -9.75
C ARG A 175 14.51 3.16 -11.24
N ALA A 176 13.35 2.61 -11.57
CA ALA A 176 12.90 2.48 -12.96
C ALA A 176 12.83 3.84 -13.70
N VAL A 177 12.43 4.92 -13.03
CA VAL A 177 12.45 6.28 -13.60
C VAL A 177 13.87 6.83 -13.79
N LEU A 178 14.82 6.46 -12.93
CA LEU A 178 16.23 6.82 -13.09
C LEU A 178 16.93 6.04 -14.21
N ASP A 179 16.51 4.79 -14.45
CA ASP A 179 17.03 3.92 -15.52
C ASP A 179 16.50 4.27 -16.92
N LEU A 180 15.42 5.07 -17.03
CA LEU A 180 14.89 5.56 -18.32
C LEU A 180 15.89 6.49 -19.02
N ALA A 181 15.95 6.40 -20.36
CA ALA A 181 16.74 7.32 -21.17
C ALA A 181 16.20 8.77 -21.08
N PRO A 182 17.05 9.81 -21.32
CA PRO A 182 16.64 11.22 -21.28
C PRO A 182 15.53 11.62 -22.27
N ASP A 183 15.19 10.73 -23.21
CA ASP A 183 14.11 10.90 -24.18
C ASP A 183 12.80 10.31 -23.63
N GLU A 184 12.87 9.11 -23.06
CA GLU A 184 11.76 8.41 -22.40
C GLU A 184 11.29 9.15 -21.14
N GLN A 185 12.22 9.73 -20.34
CA GLN A 185 11.87 10.58 -19.21
C GLN A 185 11.06 11.83 -19.64
N ARG A 186 11.33 12.38 -20.84
CA ARG A 186 10.57 13.52 -21.38
C ARG A 186 9.18 13.10 -21.86
N GLU A 187 9.04 11.90 -22.41
CA GLU A 187 7.74 11.32 -22.79
C GLU A 187 6.88 11.01 -21.56
N LEU A 188 7.46 10.36 -20.53
CA LEU A 188 6.80 10.10 -19.25
C LEU A 188 6.30 11.39 -18.58
N MET A 189 7.12 12.45 -18.57
CA MET A 189 6.71 13.77 -18.04
C MET A 189 5.62 14.45 -18.88
N GLY A 190 5.48 14.11 -20.16
CA GLY A 190 4.35 14.52 -20.99
C GLY A 190 3.06 13.79 -20.58
N LEU A 191 3.11 12.45 -20.55
CA LEU A 191 1.99 11.59 -20.18
C LEU A 191 1.48 11.87 -18.75
N LEU A 192 2.37 12.13 -17.80
CA LEU A 192 2.01 12.52 -16.43
C LEU A 192 1.27 13.86 -16.38
N ARG A 193 1.65 14.84 -17.21
CA ARG A 193 0.95 16.13 -17.29
C ARG A 193 -0.44 15.96 -17.89
N GLU A 194 -0.53 15.27 -19.02
CA GLU A 194 -1.81 14.96 -19.67
C GLU A 194 -2.77 14.19 -18.74
N ALA A 195 -2.25 13.23 -17.97
CA ALA A 195 -3.03 12.49 -16.98
C ALA A 195 -3.51 13.35 -15.79
N ILE A 196 -2.74 14.37 -15.40
CA ILE A 196 -3.15 15.34 -14.36
C ILE A 196 -4.21 16.31 -14.91
N GLU A 197 -4.02 16.81 -16.13
CA GLU A 197 -4.96 17.73 -16.79
C GLU A 197 -6.31 17.04 -17.07
N ASN A 198 -6.30 15.82 -17.63
CA ASN A 198 -7.50 15.00 -17.83
C ASN A 198 -8.19 14.56 -16.52
N ARG A 199 -7.47 14.56 -15.39
CA ARG A 199 -8.06 14.31 -14.05
C ARG A 199 -8.60 15.58 -13.39
N ALA A 200 -8.21 16.76 -13.89
CA ALA A 200 -8.64 18.06 -13.39
C ALA A 200 -9.95 18.55 -14.04
N GLU A 201 -10.43 17.93 -15.12
CA GLU A 201 -11.80 18.13 -15.62
C GLU A 201 -12.81 17.31 -14.80
N PRO A 202 -13.63 17.92 -13.93
CA PRO A 202 -14.72 17.20 -13.27
C PRO A 202 -15.81 16.87 -14.29
N ALA A 203 -16.42 15.69 -14.17
CA ALA A 203 -17.47 15.23 -15.07
C ALA A 203 -18.75 16.09 -14.97
N THR A 204 -18.82 17.15 -15.77
CA THR A 204 -19.98 18.02 -15.98
C THR A 204 -21.01 17.34 -16.87
N GLY A 205 -21.58 16.23 -16.37
CA GLY A 205 -22.69 15.53 -17.02
C GLY A 205 -23.87 16.48 -17.26
N PRO A 206 -24.49 16.47 -18.46
CA PRO A 206 -25.60 17.35 -18.78
C PRO A 206 -26.85 16.99 -17.96
N THR A 207 -27.55 18.04 -17.52
CA THR A 207 -28.84 17.99 -16.79
C THR A 207 -30.03 17.86 -17.73
#